data_AF-A0A382BHZ4-F1
#
_entry.id   AF-A0A382BHZ4-F1
#
_cell.length_a   1.000
_cell.length_b   1.000
_cell.length_c   1.000
_cell.angle_alpha   90.00
_cell.angle_beta   90.00
_cell.angle_gamma   90.00
#
_symmetry.space_group_name_H-M   'P 1'
#
loop_
_entity.id
_entity.type
_entity.pdbx_description
1 polymer ?
#
loop_
_entity_poly.entity_id
_entity_poly.type
_entity_poly.pdbx_seq_one_letter_code
_entity_poly.pdbx_strand_id
1 'polypeptide(L)' 'VTERRPFVPPGPEWHASVAEPVIDPERPIVDPHHHLWERSGMDYLLEDLWADTGSGH' A
#
# COMPACT_ATOMS: atom_id res chain seq x y z
N VAL A 1 -28.96 16.53 -6.16
CA VAL A 1 -28.15 16.02 -5.03
C VAL A 1 -27.25 14.94 -5.60
N THR A 2 -25.95 15.19 -5.70
CA THR A 2 -25.01 14.23 -6.29
C THR A 2 -24.77 13.10 -5.29
N GLU A 3 -25.10 11.88 -5.68
CA GLU A 3 -24.97 10.69 -4.84
C GLU A 3 -23.48 10.36 -4.63
N ARG A 4 -22.98 10.50 -3.39
CA ARG A 4 -21.61 10.06 -3.04
C ARG A 4 -21.62 8.54 -2.95
N ARG A 5 -21.04 7.87 -3.93
CA ARG A 5 -20.70 6.45 -3.79
C ARG A 5 -19.66 6.26 -2.69
N PRO A 6 -19.76 5.20 -1.86
CA PRO A 6 -18.70 4.87 -0.92
C PRO A 6 -17.42 4.58 -1.69
N PHE A 7 -16.31 5.12 -1.20
CA PHE A 7 -14.99 4.77 -1.70
C PHE A 7 -14.71 3.31 -1.32
N VAL A 8 -14.38 2.49 -2.31
CA VAL A 8 -13.90 1.12 -2.12
C VAL A 8 -12.43 1.13 -2.55
N PRO A 9 -11.46 0.94 -1.64
CA PRO A 9 -10.07 0.86 -2.04
C PRO A 9 -9.85 -0.32 -3.01
N PRO A 10 -8.88 -0.22 -3.93
CA PRO A 10 -8.49 -1.34 -4.76
C PRO A 10 -8.10 -2.54 -3.88
N GLY A 11 -8.51 -3.75 -4.27
CA GLY A 11 -8.11 -4.97 -3.60
C GLY A 11 -6.72 -5.46 -4.04
N PRO A 12 -6.11 -6.42 -3.32
CA PRO A 12 -4.79 -6.97 -3.63
C PRO A 12 -4.63 -7.46 -5.08
N GLU A 13 -5.71 -7.93 -5.69
CA GLU A 13 -5.75 -8.41 -7.07
C GLU A 13 -5.41 -7.31 -8.08
N TRP A 14 -5.80 -6.07 -7.79
CA TRP A 14 -5.47 -4.92 -8.62
C TRP A 14 -3.98 -4.57 -8.49
N HIS A 15 -3.43 -4.59 -7.27
CA HIS A 15 -2.00 -4.35 -7.03
C HIS A 15 -1.10 -5.37 -7.72
N ALA A 16 -1.53 -6.64 -7.75
CA ALA A 16 -0.79 -7.72 -8.40
C ALA A 16 -0.97 -7.76 -9.94
N SER A 17 -1.75 -6.84 -10.53
CA SER A 17 -2.06 -6.88 -11.96
C SER A 17 -0.87 -6.52 -12.86
N VAL A 18 0.16 -5.87 -12.31
CA VAL A 18 1.38 -5.45 -13.01
C VAL A 18 2.59 -5.74 -12.11
N ALA A 19 3.66 -6.26 -12.71
CA ALA A 19 4.96 -6.43 -12.05
C ALA A 19 6.05 -5.73 -12.88
N GLU A 20 6.80 -4.84 -12.25
CA GLU A 20 7.90 -4.10 -12.88
C GLU A 20 9.24 -4.51 -12.26
N PRO A 21 10.35 -4.48 -13.01
CA PRO A 21 11.67 -4.70 -12.44
C PRO A 21 12.06 -3.58 -11.47
N VAL A 22 12.63 -3.94 -10.33
CA VAL A 22 13.24 -2.99 -9.37
C VAL A 22 14.36 -2.20 -10.05
N ILE A 23 14.33 -0.88 -9.88
CA ILE A 23 15.36 0.03 -10.37
C ILE A 23 16.35 0.31 -9.24
N ASP A 24 17.65 0.12 -9.50
CA ASP A 24 18.72 0.37 -8.52
C ASP A 24 18.50 -0.38 -7.19
N PRO A 25 18.48 -1.72 -7.21
CA PRO A 25 18.07 -2.55 -6.07
C PRO A 25 18.97 -2.39 -4.83
N GLU A 26 20.19 -1.89 -5.01
CA GLU A 26 21.14 -1.67 -3.92
C GLU A 26 20.97 -0.31 -3.24
N ARG A 27 20.12 0.57 -3.78
CA ARG A 27 19.91 1.90 -3.22
C ARG A 27 19.01 1.81 -1.99
N PRO A 28 19.48 2.24 -0.80
CA PRO A 28 18.63 2.29 0.37
C PRO A 28 17.55 3.35 0.18
N ILE A 29 16.30 2.95 0.41
CA ILE A 29 15.14 3.83 0.44
C ILE A 29 14.79 4.07 1.91
N VAL A 30 14.59 5.34 2.26
CA VAL A 30 14.07 5.75 3.56
C VAL A 30 12.73 6.40 3.31
N ASP A 31 11.68 5.80 3.84
CA ASP A 31 10.40 6.48 3.95
C ASP A 31 10.35 7.21 5.30
N PRO A 32 10.41 8.56 5.30
CA PRO A 32 10.50 9.32 6.53
C PRO A 32 9.16 9.43 7.27
N HIS A 33 8.04 9.03 6.66
CA HIS A 33 6.72 9.32 7.23
C HIS A 33 5.65 8.32 6.78
N HIS A 34 5.25 7.45 7.70
CA HIS A 34 4.11 6.55 7.53
C HIS A 34 3.01 6.83 8.55
N HIS A 35 1.76 6.58 8.15
CA HIS A 35 0.61 6.59 9.03
C HIS A 35 0.06 5.18 9.18
N LEU A 36 -0.18 4.76 10.42
CA LEU A 36 -0.89 3.54 10.76
C LEU A 36 -2.27 3.92 11.32
N TRP A 37 -3.29 3.11 11.05
CA TRP A 37 -4.62 3.35 11.56
C TRP A 37 -5.47 2.08 11.68
N GLU A 38 -6.39 2.10 12.63
CA GLU A 38 -7.50 1.14 12.74
C GLU A 38 -8.79 1.87 12.37
N ARG A 39 -9.44 1.44 11.29
CA ARG A 39 -10.66 2.06 10.76
C ARG A 39 -11.50 1.01 10.06
N SER A 40 -12.56 0.55 10.72
CA SER A 40 -13.63 -0.34 10.22
C SER A 40 -13.50 -0.79 8.76
N GLY A 41 -12.71 -1.85 8.53
CA GLY A 41 -12.55 -2.51 7.22
C GLY A 41 -11.51 -1.88 6.28
N MET A 42 -10.70 -0.96 6.78
CA MET A 42 -9.59 -0.30 6.08
C MET A 42 -8.39 -0.19 7.01
N ASP A 43 -8.15 -1.19 7.86
CA ASP A 43 -7.03 -1.17 8.79
C ASP A 43 -5.71 -1.17 8.01
N TYR A 44 -4.73 -0.42 8.54
CA TYR A 44 -3.37 -0.41 8.02
C TYR A 44 -2.41 -0.39 9.20
N LEU A 45 -1.87 -1.56 9.51
CA LEU A 45 -1.07 -1.84 10.70
C LEU A 45 0.38 -2.13 10.33
N LEU A 46 1.19 -2.44 11.34
CA LEU A 46 2.63 -2.63 11.16
C LEU A 46 2.95 -3.82 10.24
N GLU A 47 2.17 -4.89 10.33
CA GLU A 47 2.28 -6.07 9.48
C GLU A 47 2.01 -5.76 8.01
N ASP A 48 1.06 -4.87 7.71
CA ASP A 48 0.74 -4.44 6.36
C ASP A 48 1.89 -3.61 5.78
N LEU A 49 2.42 -2.67 6.58
CA LEU A 49 3.61 -1.90 6.20
C LEU A 49 4.82 -2.79 5.90
N TRP A 50 5.07 -3.81 6.73
CA TRP A 50 6.15 -4.77 6.47
C TRP A 50 5.93 -5.62 5.23
N ALA A 51 4.68 -6.02 4.94
CA ALA A 51 4.35 -6.74 3.73
C ALA A 51 4.61 -5.89 2.48
N ASP A 52 4.25 -4.60 2.52
CA ASP A 52 4.41 -3.66 1.41
C ASP A 52 5.88 -3.28 1.16
N THR A 53 6.69 -3.18 2.22
CA THR A 53 8.09 -2.70 2.12
C THR A 53 9.13 -3.81 2.03
N GLY A 54 8.72 -5.07 2.27
CA GLY A 54 9.62 -6.22 2.33
C GLY A 54 10.04 -6.82 0.99
N SER A 55 9.37 -6.47 -0.12
CA SER A 55 9.67 -7.03 -1.46
C SER A 55 10.81 -6.31 -2.20
N GLY A 56 11.30 -5.20 -1.64
CA GLY A 56 12.00 -4.17 -2.41
C GLY A 56 10.97 -3.37 -3.23
N HIS A 57 11.02 -2.04 -3.14
CA HIS A 57 10.42 -1.19 -4.18
C HIS A 57 11.13 -1.43 -5.51
#